data_AF-A0AAV5U594-F1
#
_entry.id   AF-A0AAV5U594-F1
#
_cell.length_a   1.000
_cell.length_b   1.000
_cell.length_c   1.000
_cell.angle_alpha   90.00
_cell.angle_beta   90.00
_cell.angle_gamma   90.00
#
_symmetry.space_group_name_H-M   'P 1'
#
loop_
_entity.id
_entity.type
_entity.pdbx_description
1 polymer ?
#
loop_
_entity_poly.entity_id
_entity_poly.type
_entity_poly.pdbx_seq_one_letter_code
_entity_poly.pdbx_strand_id
1 'polypeptide(L)'
;FIKDDKITVEVRISITRMEGIKFVPEVDFTDPNDPRHDVALVIEGENIYVSRQYLSLHSSVFNALFYGNFTEKDKKEIELKDINRMEFLEMLGVIYPSYK
;
A
#
# COMPACT_ATOMS: atom_id res chain seq x y z
N PHE A 1 -12.61 -36.61 -17.08
CA PHE A 1 -11.94 -37.90 -16.78
C PHE A 1 -12.02 -38.12 -15.28
N ILE A 2 -12.67 -39.19 -14.85
CA ILE A 2 -12.69 -39.62 -13.43
C ILE A 2 -11.50 -40.56 -13.25
N LYS A 3 -10.66 -40.31 -12.25
CA LYS A 3 -9.56 -41.21 -11.86
C LYS A 3 -9.65 -41.39 -10.35
N ASP A 4 -9.70 -42.64 -9.89
CA ASP A 4 -9.79 -43.01 -8.45
C ASP A 4 -10.92 -42.30 -7.68
N ASP A 5 -12.16 -42.38 -8.19
CA ASP A 5 -13.36 -41.77 -7.61
C ASP A 5 -13.29 -40.24 -7.38
N LYS A 6 -12.24 -39.59 -7.93
CA LYS A 6 -12.01 -38.17 -7.82
C LYS A 6 -12.20 -37.49 -9.17
N ILE A 7 -13.09 -36.50 -9.19
CA ILE A 7 -13.29 -35.62 -10.34
C ILE A 7 -12.51 -34.35 -10.08
N THR A 8 -11.59 -34.01 -10.99
CA THR A 8 -10.88 -32.73 -10.98
C THR A 8 -11.43 -31.86 -12.08
N VAL A 9 -11.89 -30.66 -11.74
CA VAL A 9 -12.37 -29.66 -12.68
C VAL A 9 -11.39 -28.49 -12.64
N GLU A 10 -10.78 -28.19 -13.78
CA GLU A 10 -9.97 -26.98 -13.96
C GLU A 10 -10.84 -25.94 -14.67
N VAL A 11 -11.08 -24.80 -14.02
CA VAL A 11 -11.78 -23.67 -14.62
C VAL A 11 -10.77 -22.58 -14.90
N ARG A 12 -10.65 -22.19 -16.18
CA ARG A 12 -9.89 -21.01 -16.58
C ARG A 12 -10.85 -19.88 -16.88
N ILE A 13 -10.83 -18.85 -16.05
CA ILE A 13 -11.62 -17.64 -16.22
C ILE A 13 -10.72 -16.59 -16.88
N SER A 14 -11.20 -15.96 -17.94
CA SER A 14 -10.50 -14.85 -18.59
C SER A 14 -11.48 -13.72 -18.84
N ILE A 15 -11.24 -12.58 -18.22
CA ILE A 15 -12.04 -11.37 -18.40
C ILE A 15 -11.57 -10.71 -19.71
N THR A 16 -12.42 -10.72 -20.74
CA THR A 16 -12.06 -10.20 -22.07
C THR A 16 -12.45 -8.73 -22.25
N ARG A 17 -13.45 -8.23 -21.52
CA ARG A 17 -13.91 -6.83 -21.59
C ARG A 17 -14.69 -6.46 -20.33
N MET A 18 -14.44 -5.27 -19.80
CA MET A 18 -15.25 -4.63 -18.78
C MET A 18 -15.65 -3.23 -19.28
N GLU A 19 -16.93 -2.88 -19.21
CA GLU A 19 -17.44 -1.56 -19.57
C GLU A 19 -18.07 -0.89 -18.35
N GLY A 20 -17.91 0.43 -18.22
CA GLY A 20 -18.50 1.21 -17.12
C GLY A 20 -17.73 1.19 -15.80
N ILE A 21 -16.74 0.32 -15.64
CA ILE A 21 -15.81 0.34 -14.50
C ILE A 21 -14.56 1.12 -14.92
N LYS A 22 -14.34 2.30 -14.36
CA LYS A 22 -13.04 2.95 -14.42
C LYS A 22 -12.09 2.17 -13.51
N PHE A 23 -11.07 1.54 -14.10
CA PHE A 23 -9.99 0.99 -13.32
C PHE A 23 -9.11 2.13 -12.82
N VAL A 24 -9.39 2.50 -11.58
CA VAL A 24 -8.48 2.99 -10.54
C VAL A 24 -7.17 2.21 -10.37
N PRO A 25 -6.01 2.45 -11.03
CA PRO A 25 -4.79 1.83 -10.52
C PRO A 25 -4.58 2.30 -9.07
N GLU A 26 -4.88 1.42 -8.14
CA GLU A 26 -4.67 1.61 -6.71
C GLU A 26 -3.17 1.56 -6.44
N VAL A 27 -2.71 2.39 -5.49
CA VAL A 27 -1.29 2.39 -5.12
C VAL A 27 -1.02 1.11 -4.34
N ASP A 28 -0.08 0.29 -4.81
CA ASP A 28 0.34 -0.91 -4.11
C ASP A 28 1.39 -0.55 -3.05
N PHE A 29 0.93 -0.36 -1.81
CA PHE A 29 1.81 -0.05 -0.67
C PHE A 29 2.64 -1.26 -0.19
N THR A 30 2.54 -2.42 -0.85
CA THR A 30 3.32 -3.62 -0.51
C THR A 30 4.54 -3.81 -1.42
N ASP A 31 4.64 -3.07 -2.52
CA ASP A 31 5.78 -3.17 -3.45
C ASP A 31 6.98 -2.33 -2.98
N PRO A 32 8.09 -2.95 -2.56
CA PRO A 32 9.32 -2.24 -2.19
C PRO A 32 10.06 -1.64 -3.40
N ASN A 33 9.73 -2.06 -4.62
CA ASN A 33 10.43 -1.65 -5.84
C ASN A 33 9.75 -0.49 -6.56
N ASP A 34 8.59 -0.03 -6.08
CA ASP A 34 7.94 1.14 -6.64
C ASP A 34 8.81 2.38 -6.41
N PRO A 35 9.32 3.03 -7.49
CA PRO A 35 10.23 4.16 -7.36
C PRO A 35 9.58 5.41 -6.74
N ARG A 36 8.25 5.42 -6.57
CA ARG A 36 7.51 6.49 -5.88
C ARG A 36 7.64 6.39 -4.36
N HIS A 37 7.98 5.22 -3.83
CA HIS A 37 8.15 5.00 -2.39
C HIS A 37 9.60 5.23 -1.99
N ASP A 38 9.83 6.06 -0.98
CA ASP A 38 11.16 6.43 -0.48
C ASP A 38 11.36 6.12 1.01
N VAL A 39 10.33 5.56 1.67
CA VAL A 39 10.38 5.10 3.06
C VAL A 39 9.44 3.91 3.29
N ALA A 40 9.84 3.01 4.17
CA ALA A 40 8.99 1.96 4.73
C ALA A 40 8.51 2.34 6.13
N LEU A 41 7.20 2.29 6.37
CA LEU A 41 6.60 2.40 7.70
C LEU A 41 6.27 0.99 8.19
N VAL A 42 6.81 0.61 9.35
CA VAL A 42 6.52 -0.68 9.98
C VAL A 42 5.37 -0.49 10.95
N ILE A 43 4.21 -1.07 10.63
CA ILE A 43 2.99 -1.01 11.45
C ILE A 43 2.55 -2.44 11.71
N GLU A 44 2.35 -2.80 12.98
CA GLU A 44 1.98 -4.16 13.40
C GLU A 44 2.94 -5.25 12.86
N GLY A 45 4.22 -4.89 12.64
CA GLY A 45 5.25 -5.79 12.12
C GLY A 45 5.24 -5.98 10.60
N GLU A 46 4.36 -5.27 9.88
CA GLU A 46 4.32 -5.28 8.42
C GLU A 46 4.81 -3.97 7.81
N ASN A 47 5.50 -4.08 6.67
CA ASN A 47 6.05 -2.94 5.96
C ASN A 47 5.03 -2.34 4.99
N ILE A 48 4.85 -1.04 5.10
CA ILE A 48 4.03 -0.22 4.21
C ILE A 48 4.96 0.79 3.52
N TYR A 49 5.12 0.66 2.21
CA TYR A 49 6.00 1.50 1.40
C TYR A 49 5.25 2.75 0.94
N VAL A 50 5.79 3.94 1.22
CA VAL A 50 5.12 5.22 0.97
C VAL A 50 6.13 6.30 0.54
N SER A 51 5.61 7.42 0.03
CA SER A 51 6.36 8.64 -0.24
C SER A 51 6.31 9.61 0.95
N ARG A 52 7.48 9.99 1.47
CA ARG A 52 7.66 11.02 2.51
C ARG A 52 7.05 12.34 2.09
N GLN A 53 7.26 12.74 0.84
CA GLN A 53 6.79 14.02 0.33
C GLN A 53 5.26 14.09 0.33
N TYR A 54 4.58 13.05 -0.15
CA TYR A 54 3.12 13.00 -0.15
C TYR A 54 2.55 13.03 1.27
N LEU A 55 3.05 12.18 2.17
CA LEU A 55 2.56 12.18 3.55
C LEU A 55 2.81 13.50 4.27
N SER A 56 3.95 14.14 4.02
CA SER A 56 4.29 15.44 4.61
C SER A 56 3.40 16.58 4.09
N LEU A 57 3.02 16.53 2.82
CA LEU A 57 2.11 17.51 2.22
C LEU A 57 0.73 17.49 2.90
N HIS A 58 0.27 16.31 3.32
CA HIS A 58 -1.06 16.11 3.89
C HIS A 58 -1.07 16.01 5.43
N SER A 59 0.09 15.94 6.08
CA SER A 59 0.19 15.82 7.53
C SER A 59 1.43 16.53 8.08
N SER A 60 1.20 17.53 8.93
CA SER A 60 2.28 18.22 9.65
C SER A 60 3.05 17.28 10.58
N VAL A 61 2.41 16.21 11.07
CA VAL A 61 3.07 15.18 11.89
C VAL A 61 4.09 14.42 11.07
N PHE A 62 3.73 13.96 9.88
CA PHE A 62 4.66 13.29 8.97
C PHE A 62 5.74 14.23 8.44
N ASN A 63 5.41 15.50 8.19
CA ASN A 63 6.40 16.51 7.85
C ASN A 63 7.45 16.68 8.95
N ALA A 64 7.03 16.75 10.21
CA ALA A 64 7.94 16.81 11.34
C ALA A 64 8.74 15.50 11.48
N LEU A 65 8.12 14.34 11.30
CA LEU A 65 8.79 13.03 11.39
C LEU A 65 9.91 12.87 10.35
N PHE A 66 9.66 13.24 9.10
CA PHE A 66 10.57 13.00 7.98
C PHE A 66 11.58 14.11 7.75
N TYR A 67 11.24 15.36 8.08
CA TYR A 67 12.08 16.54 7.78
C TYR A 67 12.44 17.36 9.03
N GLY A 68 11.93 16.99 10.21
CA GLY A 68 12.34 17.59 11.47
C GLY A 68 13.69 17.08 11.97
N ASN A 69 14.07 17.49 13.18
CA ASN A 69 15.33 17.11 13.80
C ASN A 69 15.27 15.79 14.58
N PHE A 70 14.47 14.84 14.11
CA PHE A 70 14.36 13.51 14.71
C PHE A 70 15.35 12.54 14.06
N THR A 71 15.62 11.41 14.73
CA THR A 71 16.54 10.38 14.21
C THR A 71 15.94 9.62 13.02
N GLU A 72 14.62 9.67 12.88
CA GLU A 72 13.80 9.02 11.87
C GLU A 72 14.03 9.61 10.48
N LYS A 73 14.45 10.88 10.38
CA LYS A 73 14.69 11.56 9.11
C LYS A 73 15.70 10.81 8.23
N ASP A 74 16.71 10.19 8.83
CA ASP A 74 17.79 9.50 8.11
C ASP A 74 17.50 7.99 7.92
N LYS A 75 16.38 7.47 8.46
CA LYS A 75 16.02 6.06 8.39
C LYS A 75 15.19 5.73 7.15
N LYS A 76 15.54 4.64 6.46
CA LYS A 76 14.71 4.11 5.36
C LYS A 76 13.49 3.33 5.86
N GLU A 77 13.50 2.93 7.12
CA GLU A 77 12.46 2.15 7.76
C GLU A 77 12.15 2.76 9.14
N ILE A 78 10.87 3.02 9.41
CA ILE A 78 10.41 3.71 10.62
C ILE A 78 9.28 2.89 11.24
N GLU A 79 9.48 2.41 12.46
CA GLU A 79 8.45 1.71 13.23
C GLU A 79 7.46 2.72 13.82
N LEU A 80 6.17 2.51 13.57
CA LEU A 80 5.09 3.28 14.17
C LEU A 80 4.28 2.36 15.10
N LYS A 81 4.30 2.71 16.38
CA LYS A 81 3.58 1.99 17.43
C LYS A 81 2.20 2.60 17.64
N ASP A 82 1.28 1.79 18.15
CA ASP A 82 -0.08 2.21 18.50
C ASP A 82 -0.92 2.74 17.32
N ILE A 83 -0.61 2.28 16.10
CA ILE A 83 -1.40 2.54 14.89
C ILE A 83 -2.05 1.25 14.43
N ASN A 84 -3.36 1.30 14.16
CA ASN A 84 -4.05 0.20 13.50
C ASN A 84 -3.72 0.21 12.00
N ARG A 85 -3.22 -0.93 11.49
CA ARG A 85 -2.80 -1.04 10.09
C ARG A 85 -3.92 -0.78 9.09
N MET A 86 -5.13 -1.28 9.37
CA MET A 86 -6.27 -1.16 8.44
C MET A 86 -6.74 0.28 8.32
N GLU A 87 -6.90 0.97 9.45
CA GLU A 87 -7.26 2.40 9.47
C GLU A 87 -6.20 3.26 8.77
N PHE A 88 -4.92 2.90 8.93
CA PHE A 88 -3.83 3.60 8.25
C PHE A 88 -3.90 3.43 6.72
N LEU A 89 -4.15 2.21 6.22
CA LEU A 89 -4.33 1.96 4.80
C LEU A 89 -5.55 2.70 4.22
N GLU A 90 -6.66 2.76 4.97
CA GLU A 90 -7.83 3.56 4.57
C GLU A 90 -7.49 5.05 4.44
N MET A 91 -6.73 5.60 5.41
CA MET A 91 -6.23 6.97 5.32
C MET A 91 -5.36 7.19 4.07
N LEU A 92 -4.46 6.24 3.77
CA LEU A 92 -3.63 6.31 2.57
C LEU A 92 -4.46 6.32 1.28
N GLY A 93 -5.55 5.55 1.22
CA GLY A 93 -6.49 5.56 0.08
C GLY A 93 -7.20 6.89 -0.15
N VAL A 94 -7.31 7.73 0.88
CA VAL A 94 -7.86 9.10 0.78
C VAL A 94 -6.78 10.11 0.38
N ILE A 95 -5.56 9.96 0.92
CA ILE A 95 -4.46 10.91 0.72
C ILE A 95 -3.81 10.73 -0.66
N TYR A 96 -3.60 9.49 -1.09
CA TYR A 96 -2.99 9.22 -2.38
C TYR A 96 -4.02 9.46 -3.49
N PRO A 97 -3.65 10.18 -4.57
CA PRO A 97 -4.53 10.43 -5.68
C PRO A 97 -4.89 9.11 -6.38
N SER A 98 -6.04 8.55 -6.02
CA SER A 98 -6.80 7.65 -6.87
C SER A 98 -7.63 8.54 -7.80
N TYR A 99 -7.23 8.65 -9.07
CA TYR A 99 -8.03 9.33 -10.10
C TYR A 99 -9.42 8.68 -10.25
N LYS A 100 -10.40 9.07 -9.42
CA LYS A 100 -11.82 8.72 -9.59
C LYS A 100 -12.41 9.30 -10.88
#